data_AF-A0A8I3AT37-F1
#
_entry.id   AF-A0A8I3AT37-F1
#
_cell.length_a   1.000
_cell.length_b   1.000
_cell.length_c   1.000
_cell.angle_alpha   90.00
_cell.angle_beta   90.00
_cell.angle_gamma   90.00
#
_symmetry.space_group_name_H-M   'P 1'
#
loop_
_entity.id
_entity.type
_entity.pdbx_description
1 polymer ?
#
loop_
_entity_poly.entity_id
_entity_poly.type
_entity_poly.pdbx_seq_one_letter_code
_entity_poly.pdbx_strand_id
1 'polypeptide(L)'
;MKRVDELDLLKDTVTMFFTDHGEYLGDHDLVEKWQSGLSETLMREPLIIGGAGLLEGKTVAAMTAMVDLVPTIPEMSGIGENFPHNGESWIPVLVGDAQKHKTYAFFEGGFLTSEEPLLEQAPYPYDIKAGLQHEDTSLVGKAISLRNERWAYIFRLYEPAELYDRDGDPHEMHNLAQEPQLKEVVDQLDRDVLHWLVKGSDLLPWQKDNRFPEVNLPSRGNRWKNI
;
A
#
# COMPACT_ATOMS: atom_id res chain seq x y z
N MET A 1 23.18 15.51 -5.70
CA MET A 1 23.27 15.41 -7.18
C MET A 1 24.61 15.86 -7.78
N LYS A 2 25.29 16.89 -7.25
CA LYS A 2 26.57 17.41 -7.81
C LYS A 2 27.61 16.34 -8.21
N ARG A 3 27.86 15.34 -7.37
CA ARG A 3 28.88 14.31 -7.66
C ARG A 3 28.48 13.36 -8.80
N VAL A 4 27.19 13.06 -8.94
CA VAL A 4 26.65 12.21 -10.02
C VAL A 4 26.73 12.94 -11.35
N ASP A 5 26.45 14.25 -11.33
CA ASP A 5 26.57 15.16 -12.47
C ASP A 5 28.03 15.35 -12.92
N GLU A 6 28.95 15.60 -11.99
CA GLU A 6 30.40 15.68 -12.27
C GLU A 6 30.99 14.43 -12.93
N LEU A 7 30.37 13.27 -12.71
CA LEU A 7 30.77 11.99 -13.28
C LEU A 7 30.02 11.63 -14.56
N ASP A 8 29.13 12.51 -15.06
CA ASP A 8 28.29 12.29 -16.24
C ASP A 8 27.45 11.00 -16.14
N LEU A 9 26.97 10.68 -14.94
CA LEU A 9 26.22 9.44 -14.66
C LEU A 9 24.71 9.61 -14.77
N LEU A 10 24.19 10.84 -14.82
CA LEU A 10 22.73 11.10 -14.85
C LEU A 10 22.04 10.50 -16.09
N LYS A 11 22.77 10.37 -17.20
CA LYS A 11 22.27 9.73 -18.43
C LYS A 11 21.97 8.23 -18.28
N ASP A 12 22.59 7.57 -17.30
CA ASP A 12 22.48 6.12 -17.07
C ASP A 12 21.93 5.81 -15.65
N THR A 13 21.55 6.83 -14.88
CA THR A 13 21.10 6.69 -13.49
C THR A 13 19.68 7.23 -13.33
N VAL A 14 18.76 6.38 -12.88
CA VAL A 14 17.47 6.83 -12.34
C VAL A 14 17.65 7.21 -10.88
N THR A 15 17.21 8.40 -10.51
CA THR A 15 17.13 8.88 -9.11
C THR A 15 15.67 8.99 -8.71
N MET A 16 15.33 8.48 -7.53
CA MET A 16 14.00 8.58 -6.93
C MET A 16 14.13 9.23 -5.55
N PHE A 17 13.26 10.18 -5.25
CA PHE A 17 13.12 10.79 -3.93
C PHE A 17 11.67 10.60 -3.46
N PHE A 18 11.52 9.95 -2.32
CA PHE A 18 10.25 9.72 -1.64
C PHE A 18 10.51 9.42 -0.16
N THR A 19 9.44 9.29 0.61
CA THR A 19 9.44 8.91 2.03
C THR A 19 8.49 7.71 2.21
N ASP A 20 8.61 7.02 3.34
CA ASP A 20 7.77 5.87 3.69
C ASP A 20 6.38 6.28 4.20
N HIS A 21 6.30 7.43 4.87
CA HIS A 21 5.07 8.07 5.34
C HIS A 21 5.30 9.56 5.70
N GLY A 22 4.22 10.27 5.98
CA GLY A 22 4.21 11.62 6.52
C GLY A 22 4.20 11.70 8.05
N GLU A 23 3.78 12.82 8.62
CA GLU A 23 3.82 13.08 10.06
C GLU A 23 2.73 14.10 10.42
N TYR A 24 2.00 13.89 11.51
CA TYR A 24 0.89 14.79 11.88
C TYR A 24 1.38 16.19 12.28
N LEU A 25 2.49 16.33 13.01
CA LEU A 25 3.01 17.65 13.48
C LEU A 25 1.96 18.60 14.10
N GLY A 26 0.88 18.08 14.70
CA GLY A 26 -0.23 18.87 15.26
C GLY A 26 -1.49 18.91 14.40
N ASP A 27 -1.45 18.46 13.14
CA ASP A 27 -2.64 18.26 12.32
C ASP A 27 -3.58 17.24 12.99
N HIS A 28 -4.88 17.50 12.90
CA HIS A 28 -5.94 16.74 13.58
C HIS A 28 -5.75 16.64 15.12
N ASP A 29 -5.01 17.58 15.72
CA ASP A 29 -4.61 17.54 17.15
C ASP A 29 -3.77 16.29 17.50
N LEU A 30 -3.13 15.67 16.51
CA LEU A 30 -2.30 14.50 16.66
C LEU A 30 -0.81 14.83 16.47
N VAL A 31 0.02 13.96 17.03
CA VAL A 31 1.47 13.94 16.81
C VAL A 31 1.89 12.54 16.41
N GLU A 32 3.10 12.44 15.87
CA GLU A 32 3.66 11.22 15.32
C GLU A 32 2.86 10.70 14.12
N LYS A 33 3.17 9.46 13.73
CA LYS A 33 2.25 8.59 12.98
C LYS A 33 1.61 7.58 13.94
N TRP A 34 0.36 7.22 13.68
CA TRP A 34 -0.32 6.13 14.40
C TRP A 34 -0.61 4.98 13.44
N GLN A 35 -0.64 3.75 13.96
CA GLN A 35 -0.76 2.57 13.10
C GLN A 35 -2.09 2.52 12.37
N SER A 36 -3.16 3.03 12.98
CA SER A 36 -4.49 3.23 12.37
C SER A 36 -4.66 4.65 11.77
N GLY A 37 -3.61 5.46 11.76
CA GLY A 37 -3.61 6.82 11.23
C GLY A 37 -3.66 6.79 9.71
N LEU A 38 -4.82 7.09 9.14
CA LEU A 38 -5.08 6.87 7.71
C LEU A 38 -5.46 8.15 6.93
N SER A 39 -5.00 9.30 7.41
CA SER A 39 -5.24 10.63 6.82
C SER A 39 -4.31 10.94 5.63
N GLU A 40 -4.68 11.93 4.81
CA GLU A 40 -3.84 12.38 3.69
C GLU A 40 -2.45 12.81 4.15
N THR A 41 -2.34 13.46 5.32
CA THR A 41 -1.06 13.93 5.91
C THR A 41 -0.04 12.81 6.12
N LEU A 42 -0.47 11.57 6.40
CA LEU A 42 0.42 10.43 6.58
C LEU A 42 0.65 9.59 5.32
N MET A 43 -0.15 9.80 4.27
CA MET A 43 -0.23 8.91 3.11
C MET A 43 0.26 9.51 1.81
N ARG A 44 0.12 10.83 1.65
CA ARG A 44 0.42 11.51 0.40
C ARG A 44 1.85 11.98 0.40
N GLU A 45 2.72 11.08 -0.05
CA GLU A 45 4.15 11.33 -0.03
C GLU A 45 4.66 12.09 -1.27
N PRO A 46 5.74 12.88 -1.12
CA PRO A 46 6.49 13.35 -2.26
C PRO A 46 7.03 12.15 -3.07
N LEU A 47 6.89 12.21 -4.38
CA LEU A 47 7.56 11.29 -5.31
C LEU A 47 8.16 12.10 -6.45
N ILE A 48 9.49 12.13 -6.51
CA ILE A 48 10.25 12.81 -7.57
C ILE A 48 11.17 11.78 -8.22
N ILE A 49 11.02 11.58 -9.52
CA ILE A 49 11.79 10.62 -10.30
C ILE A 49 12.46 11.36 -11.45
N GLY A 50 13.73 11.09 -11.72
CA GLY A 50 14.44 11.70 -12.85
C GLY A 50 15.76 11.01 -13.20
N GLY A 51 16.36 11.46 -14.30
CA GLY A 51 17.56 10.85 -14.88
C GLY A 51 17.21 9.78 -15.93
N ALA A 52 18.24 9.15 -16.49
CA ALA A 52 18.14 8.08 -17.49
C ALA A 52 17.21 8.36 -18.70
N GLY A 53 17.11 9.62 -19.13
CA GLY A 53 16.29 10.02 -20.30
C GLY A 53 14.77 10.04 -20.06
N LEU A 54 14.32 9.96 -18.80
CA LEU A 54 12.91 10.14 -18.44
C LEU A 54 12.43 11.57 -18.75
N LEU A 55 11.11 11.76 -18.82
CA LEU A 55 10.52 13.07 -19.09
C LEU A 55 10.91 14.11 -18.02
N GLU A 56 11.41 15.25 -18.48
CA GLU A 56 11.85 16.34 -17.60
C GLU A 56 10.75 17.41 -17.40
N GLY A 57 10.73 18.00 -16.20
CA GLY A 57 9.85 19.14 -15.89
C GLY A 57 8.36 18.82 -15.94
N LYS A 58 7.99 17.55 -15.79
CA LYS A 58 6.60 17.09 -15.79
C LYS A 58 6.08 16.87 -14.38
N THR A 59 4.83 17.23 -14.18
CA THR A 59 4.03 16.85 -13.01
C THR A 59 2.90 15.96 -13.51
N VAL A 60 2.74 14.79 -12.90
CA VAL A 60 1.68 13.84 -13.25
C VAL A 60 0.77 13.67 -12.03
N ALA A 61 -0.53 13.79 -12.26
CA ALA A 61 -1.56 13.61 -11.22
C ALA A 61 -2.12 12.18 -11.16
N ALA A 62 -1.44 11.21 -11.78
CA ALA A 62 -1.88 9.82 -11.78
C ALA A 62 -1.83 9.25 -10.35
N MET A 63 -2.82 8.44 -9.98
CA MET A 63 -2.85 7.75 -8.69
C MET A 63 -1.78 6.66 -8.65
N THR A 64 -0.82 6.80 -7.75
CA THR A 64 0.30 5.87 -7.52
C THR A 64 0.29 5.35 -6.09
N ALA A 65 0.93 4.21 -5.85
CA ALA A 65 1.15 3.66 -4.52
C ALA A 65 2.60 3.20 -4.35
N MET A 66 3.13 3.21 -3.13
CA MET A 66 4.53 2.83 -2.88
C MET A 66 4.85 1.38 -3.31
N VAL A 67 3.86 0.49 -3.31
CA VAL A 67 4.00 -0.90 -3.82
C VAL A 67 4.34 -0.96 -5.32
N ASP A 68 4.09 0.09 -6.08
CA ASP A 68 4.40 0.17 -7.51
C ASP A 68 5.91 0.31 -7.79
N LEU A 69 6.72 0.62 -6.77
CA LEU A 69 8.18 0.50 -6.86
C LEU A 69 8.59 -0.92 -7.25
N VAL A 70 7.84 -1.93 -6.78
CA VAL A 70 8.14 -3.36 -6.95
C VAL A 70 8.19 -3.77 -8.41
N PRO A 71 7.19 -3.47 -9.27
CA PRO A 71 7.31 -3.70 -10.71
C PRO A 71 8.14 -2.65 -11.46
N THR A 72 8.11 -1.39 -11.01
CA THR A 72 8.76 -0.30 -11.74
C THR A 72 10.29 -0.46 -11.81
N ILE A 73 10.93 -0.80 -10.68
CA ILE A 73 12.40 -0.89 -10.61
C ILE A 73 12.96 -2.04 -11.48
N PRO A 74 12.42 -3.28 -11.43
CA PRO A 74 12.80 -4.34 -12.35
C PRO A 74 12.60 -3.95 -13.81
N GLU A 75 11.45 -3.38 -14.17
CA GLU A 75 11.18 -2.98 -15.55
C GLU A 75 12.18 -1.93 -16.05
N MET A 76 12.48 -0.90 -15.24
CA MET A 76 13.54 0.08 -15.53
C MET A 76 14.90 -0.56 -15.75
N SER A 77 15.18 -1.67 -15.06
CA SER A 77 16.44 -2.40 -15.13
C SER A 77 16.48 -3.44 -16.27
N GLY A 78 15.40 -3.58 -17.05
CA GLY A 78 15.25 -4.63 -18.06
C GLY A 78 15.12 -6.05 -17.45
N ILE A 79 14.84 -6.13 -16.15
CA ILE A 79 14.61 -7.38 -15.43
C ILE A 79 13.10 -7.64 -15.46
N GLY A 80 12.68 -8.71 -16.12
CA GLY A 80 11.26 -9.10 -16.13
C GLY A 80 10.75 -9.44 -14.72
N GLU A 81 9.45 -9.28 -14.51
CA GLU A 81 8.77 -9.70 -13.29
C GLU A 81 8.82 -11.23 -13.15
N ASN A 82 9.30 -11.71 -12.01
CA ASN A 82 9.50 -13.15 -11.75
C ASN A 82 8.82 -13.64 -10.46
N PHE A 83 7.97 -12.82 -9.86
CA PHE A 83 7.26 -13.13 -8.62
C PHE A 83 5.94 -12.34 -8.55
N PRO A 84 4.91 -12.87 -7.87
CA PRO A 84 3.64 -12.19 -7.78
C PRO A 84 3.74 -10.99 -6.83
N HIS A 85 3.11 -9.86 -7.20
CA HIS A 85 3.02 -8.63 -6.40
C HIS A 85 1.71 -7.88 -6.68
N ASN A 86 1.42 -6.87 -5.86
CA ASN A 86 0.19 -6.06 -5.97
C ASN A 86 0.40 -4.68 -6.62
N GLY A 87 1.63 -4.35 -7.01
CA GLY A 87 1.96 -3.11 -7.72
C GLY A 87 1.63 -3.14 -9.21
N GLU A 88 1.58 -1.97 -9.82
CA GLU A 88 1.56 -1.76 -11.27
C GLU A 88 2.71 -0.82 -11.65
N SER A 89 3.38 -1.05 -12.78
CA SER A 89 4.56 -0.23 -13.14
C SER A 89 4.20 1.21 -13.53
N TRP A 90 5.01 2.16 -13.07
CA TRP A 90 4.93 3.57 -13.45
C TRP A 90 5.48 3.89 -14.83
N ILE A 91 6.19 2.95 -15.48
CA ILE A 91 6.88 3.21 -16.76
C ILE A 91 5.99 3.90 -17.80
N PRO A 92 4.74 3.45 -18.08
CA PRO A 92 3.87 4.12 -19.06
C PRO A 92 3.62 5.60 -18.74
N VAL A 93 3.54 5.97 -17.46
CA VAL A 93 3.36 7.35 -17.02
C VAL A 93 4.67 8.14 -17.14
N LEU A 94 5.80 7.54 -16.74
CA LEU A 94 7.11 8.19 -16.73
C LEU A 94 7.63 8.51 -18.14
N VAL A 95 7.25 7.71 -19.15
CA VAL A 95 7.61 7.95 -20.56
C VAL A 95 6.55 8.73 -21.34
N GLY A 96 5.39 8.99 -20.74
CA GLY A 96 4.32 9.81 -21.31
C GLY A 96 3.31 9.05 -22.17
N ASP A 97 3.36 7.73 -22.23
CA ASP A 97 2.42 6.87 -22.95
C ASP A 97 1.05 6.79 -22.26
N ALA A 98 0.98 7.11 -20.96
CA ALA A 98 -0.24 7.15 -20.19
C ALA A 98 -0.34 8.40 -19.31
N GLN A 99 -1.56 8.92 -19.14
CA GLN A 99 -1.87 10.03 -18.21
C GLN A 99 -2.47 9.56 -16.89
N LYS A 100 -2.97 8.32 -16.85
CA LYS A 100 -3.57 7.68 -15.69
C LYS A 100 -2.79 6.40 -15.35
N HIS A 101 -2.83 6.00 -14.08
CA HIS A 101 -2.20 4.80 -13.58
C HIS A 101 -3.24 3.91 -12.88
N LYS A 102 -3.47 4.09 -11.58
CA LYS A 102 -4.54 3.40 -10.85
C LYS A 102 -5.81 4.24 -10.78
N THR A 103 -6.93 3.57 -10.50
CA THR A 103 -8.18 4.24 -10.10
C THR A 103 -8.18 4.53 -8.59
N TYR A 104 -7.59 3.61 -7.82
CA TYR A 104 -7.58 3.63 -6.36
C TYR A 104 -6.15 3.46 -5.82
N ALA A 105 -5.83 4.19 -4.75
CA ALA A 105 -4.73 3.86 -3.87
C ALA A 105 -5.28 3.23 -2.58
N PHE A 106 -4.59 2.21 -2.09
CA PHE A 106 -4.98 1.47 -0.88
C PHE A 106 -3.87 1.55 0.16
N PHE A 107 -4.27 1.64 1.42
CA PHE A 107 -3.38 1.68 2.56
C PHE A 107 -3.97 0.84 3.69
N GLU A 108 -3.12 0.15 4.43
CA GLU A 108 -3.52 -0.70 5.54
C GLU A 108 -2.75 -0.31 6.79
N GLY A 109 -3.39 -0.47 7.94
CA GLY A 109 -2.77 -0.14 9.21
C GLY A 109 -3.52 -0.75 10.39
N GLY A 110 -2.89 -0.64 11.56
CA GLY A 110 -3.45 -1.07 12.83
C GLY A 110 -3.40 -2.57 13.08
N PHE A 111 -3.96 -2.97 14.22
CA PHE A 111 -3.84 -4.31 14.80
C PHE A 111 -5.20 -4.89 15.16
N LEU A 112 -5.25 -6.21 15.26
CA LEU A 112 -6.35 -6.86 15.96
C LEU A 112 -6.18 -6.65 17.46
N THR A 113 -7.29 -6.48 18.18
CA THR A 113 -7.25 -6.36 19.65
C THR A 113 -6.66 -7.60 20.33
N SER A 114 -6.75 -8.77 19.69
CA SER A 114 -6.11 -10.01 20.17
C SER A 114 -4.59 -10.04 19.99
N GLU A 115 -4.01 -9.11 19.22
CA GLU A 115 -2.57 -9.02 18.97
C GLU A 115 -1.85 -8.12 19.98
N GLU A 116 -2.57 -7.54 20.97
CA GLU A 116 -2.02 -6.65 22.00
C GLU A 116 -0.69 -7.12 22.63
N PRO A 117 -0.50 -8.41 22.99
CA PRO A 117 0.76 -8.85 23.60
C PRO A 117 1.98 -8.79 22.67
N LEU A 118 1.74 -8.62 21.37
CA LEU A 118 2.76 -8.57 20.31
C LEU A 118 3.06 -7.14 19.87
N LEU A 119 2.33 -6.15 20.38
CA LEU A 119 2.56 -4.75 20.03
C LEU A 119 3.93 -4.28 20.53
N GLU A 120 4.44 -3.26 19.87
CA GLU A 120 5.74 -2.68 20.18
C GLU A 120 5.77 -2.15 21.62
N GLN A 121 6.75 -2.62 22.39
CA GLN A 121 7.17 -1.94 23.61
C GLN A 121 8.37 -1.07 23.30
N ALA A 122 8.23 0.24 23.49
CA ALA A 122 9.28 1.19 23.18
C ALA A 122 9.77 1.91 24.45
N PRO A 123 11.07 2.22 24.54
CA PRO A 123 11.59 3.09 25.60
C PRO A 123 11.24 4.56 25.32
N TYR A 124 11.53 5.42 26.30
CA TYR A 124 11.43 6.87 26.14
C TYR A 124 12.15 7.36 24.86
N PRO A 125 11.55 8.27 24.06
CA PRO A 125 10.29 9.00 24.33
C PRO A 125 9.01 8.35 23.80
N TYR A 126 9.08 7.11 23.28
CA TYR A 126 7.93 6.44 22.66
C TYR A 126 7.15 5.54 23.62
N ASP A 127 7.57 5.49 24.89
CA ASP A 127 6.94 4.70 25.96
C ASP A 127 5.48 5.09 26.21
N ILE A 128 5.16 6.38 26.15
CA ILE A 128 3.78 6.87 26.30
C ILE A 128 2.90 6.37 25.15
N LYS A 129 3.39 6.52 23.91
CA LYS A 129 2.67 6.08 22.71
C LYS A 129 2.46 4.56 22.72
N ALA A 130 3.50 3.79 23.06
CA ALA A 130 3.40 2.34 23.20
C ALA A 130 2.40 1.97 24.32
N GLY A 131 2.49 2.62 25.48
CA GLY A 131 1.58 2.42 26.62
C GLY A 131 0.11 2.60 26.23
N LEU A 132 -0.23 3.69 25.53
CA LEU A 132 -1.60 3.94 25.06
C LEU A 132 -2.13 2.84 24.14
N GLN A 133 -1.29 2.29 23.26
CA GLN A 133 -1.67 1.18 22.36
C GLN A 133 -1.98 -0.12 23.12
N HIS A 134 -1.27 -0.34 24.23
CA HIS A 134 -1.50 -1.48 25.12
C HIS A 134 -2.72 -1.26 26.03
N GLU A 135 -2.94 -0.04 26.53
CA GLU A 135 -4.09 0.31 27.37
C GLU A 135 -5.42 0.20 26.62
N ASP A 136 -5.45 0.67 25.37
CA ASP A 136 -6.61 0.54 24.49
C ASP A 136 -6.17 0.30 23.03
N THR A 137 -6.01 -0.98 22.68
CA THR A 137 -5.64 -1.41 21.33
C THR A 137 -6.68 -1.04 20.28
N SER A 138 -7.93 -0.75 20.65
CA SER A 138 -8.95 -0.36 19.68
C SER A 138 -8.64 0.98 19.02
N LEU A 139 -7.89 1.87 19.69
CA LEU A 139 -7.41 3.15 19.14
C LEU A 139 -6.44 2.96 17.97
N VAL A 140 -5.70 1.85 17.97
CA VAL A 140 -4.82 1.43 16.87
C VAL A 140 -5.37 0.20 16.15
N GLY A 141 -6.69 0.11 16.09
CA GLY A 141 -7.42 -0.96 15.45
C GLY A 141 -7.14 -1.09 13.96
N LYS A 142 -7.26 -2.32 13.46
CA LYS A 142 -7.07 -2.64 12.05
C LYS A 142 -8.01 -1.83 11.15
N ALA A 143 -7.45 -1.20 10.13
CA ALA A 143 -8.18 -0.34 9.21
C ALA A 143 -7.58 -0.39 7.79
N ILE A 144 -8.42 -0.06 6.81
CA ILE A 144 -8.04 0.01 5.39
C ILE A 144 -8.54 1.34 4.83
N SER A 145 -7.67 2.10 4.20
CA SER A 145 -8.05 3.28 3.41
C SER A 145 -8.09 2.94 1.92
N LEU A 146 -9.13 3.39 1.24
CA LEU A 146 -9.27 3.42 -0.21
C LEU A 146 -9.43 4.88 -0.63
N ARG A 147 -8.60 5.34 -1.56
CA ARG A 147 -8.61 6.74 -2.05
C ARG A 147 -8.69 6.77 -3.58
N ASN A 148 -9.60 7.57 -4.14
CA ASN A 148 -9.62 7.95 -5.56
C ASN A 148 -9.53 9.48 -5.71
N GLU A 149 -9.68 10.00 -6.92
CA GLU A 149 -9.62 11.45 -7.19
C GLU A 149 -10.60 12.27 -6.32
N ARG A 150 -11.76 11.71 -5.94
CA ARG A 150 -12.84 12.43 -5.25
C ARG A 150 -13.01 12.07 -3.78
N TRP A 151 -12.81 10.81 -3.42
CA TRP A 151 -13.18 10.25 -2.13
C TRP A 151 -11.98 9.64 -1.42
N ALA A 152 -11.90 9.85 -0.11
CA ALA A 152 -11.12 9.05 0.81
C ALA A 152 -12.08 8.29 1.73
N TYR A 153 -12.07 6.96 1.65
CA TYR A 153 -12.87 6.08 2.49
C TYR A 153 -11.94 5.31 3.41
N ILE A 154 -12.32 5.18 4.68
CA ILE A 154 -11.58 4.41 5.67
C ILE A 154 -12.55 3.41 6.30
N PHE A 155 -12.31 2.13 6.02
CA PHE A 155 -12.92 1.03 6.74
C PHE A 155 -12.18 0.85 8.06
N ARG A 156 -12.91 0.87 9.18
CA ARG A 156 -12.37 0.61 10.51
C ARG A 156 -13.02 -0.64 11.09
N LEU A 157 -12.21 -1.52 11.67
CA LEU A 157 -12.71 -2.77 12.22
C LEU A 157 -13.51 -2.58 13.53
N TYR A 158 -13.12 -1.60 14.36
CA TYR A 158 -13.68 -1.41 15.71
C TYR A 158 -14.42 -0.08 15.89
N GLU A 159 -14.41 0.77 14.87
CA GLU A 159 -14.99 2.11 14.89
C GLU A 159 -15.90 2.29 13.67
N PRO A 160 -16.79 3.30 13.64
CA PRO A 160 -17.51 3.66 12.44
C PRO A 160 -16.56 3.98 11.28
N ALA A 161 -16.97 3.65 10.06
CA ALA A 161 -16.23 4.02 8.86
C ALA A 161 -16.16 5.55 8.69
N GLU A 162 -15.19 6.00 7.90
CA GLU A 162 -15.01 7.40 7.54
C GLU A 162 -15.10 7.60 6.03
N LEU A 163 -15.64 8.74 5.61
CA LEU A 163 -15.70 9.17 4.22
C LEU A 163 -15.44 10.67 4.14
N TYR A 164 -14.46 11.09 3.33
CA TYR A 164 -14.11 12.49 3.12
C TYR A 164 -14.17 12.85 1.63
N ASP A 165 -14.73 14.03 1.34
CA ASP A 165 -14.72 14.64 0.01
C ASP A 165 -13.39 15.36 -0.21
N ARG A 166 -12.51 14.83 -1.05
CA ARG A 166 -11.15 15.35 -1.24
C ARG A 166 -11.12 16.69 -1.97
N ASP A 167 -12.17 17.04 -2.70
CA ASP A 167 -12.27 18.34 -3.37
C ASP A 167 -12.84 19.40 -2.44
N GLY A 168 -13.86 19.05 -1.66
CA GLY A 168 -14.58 19.97 -0.77
C GLY A 168 -14.00 20.09 0.64
N ASP A 169 -13.26 19.08 1.08
CA ASP A 169 -12.67 18.92 2.42
C ASP A 169 -11.26 18.32 2.30
N PRO A 170 -10.29 19.04 1.70
CA PRO A 170 -8.94 18.54 1.42
C PRO A 170 -8.12 18.25 2.69
N HIS A 171 -8.60 18.70 3.85
CA HIS A 171 -8.00 18.45 5.16
C HIS A 171 -8.73 17.35 5.94
N GLU A 172 -9.73 16.69 5.35
CA GLU A 172 -10.40 15.53 5.93
C GLU A 172 -10.96 15.79 7.34
N MET A 173 -11.66 16.92 7.50
CA MET A 173 -12.16 17.39 8.79
C MET A 173 -13.62 16.99 9.06
N HIS A 174 -14.37 16.59 8.03
CA HIS A 174 -15.80 16.32 8.09
C HIS A 174 -16.11 14.90 7.61
N ASN A 175 -16.29 13.97 8.55
CA ASN A 175 -16.68 12.60 8.20
C ASN A 175 -18.13 12.55 7.68
N LEU A 176 -18.29 12.13 6.42
CA LEU A 176 -19.54 12.03 5.70
C LEU A 176 -20.12 10.60 5.65
N ALA A 177 -19.48 9.61 6.29
CA ALA A 177 -19.86 8.20 6.14
C ALA A 177 -21.27 7.88 6.64
N GLN A 178 -21.82 8.69 7.54
CA GLN A 178 -23.16 8.52 8.11
C GLN A 178 -24.23 9.36 7.40
N GLU A 179 -23.85 10.14 6.39
CA GLU A 179 -24.78 10.97 5.63
C GLU A 179 -25.68 10.09 4.74
N PRO A 180 -27.02 10.10 4.94
CA PRO A 180 -27.93 9.20 4.23
C PRO A 180 -27.84 9.31 2.70
N GLN A 181 -27.60 10.52 2.19
CA GLN A 181 -27.45 10.81 0.76
C GLN A 181 -26.18 10.19 0.14
N LEU A 182 -25.18 9.80 0.95
CA LEU A 182 -23.94 9.19 0.50
C LEU A 182 -23.87 7.69 0.76
N LYS A 183 -24.96 7.08 1.25
CA LYS A 183 -24.99 5.65 1.55
C LYS A 183 -24.57 4.77 0.38
N GLU A 184 -25.05 5.06 -0.83
CA GLU A 184 -24.69 4.28 -2.03
C GLU A 184 -23.20 4.38 -2.38
N VAL A 185 -22.58 5.54 -2.11
CA VAL A 185 -21.14 5.75 -2.29
C VAL A 185 -20.37 4.90 -1.28
N VAL A 186 -20.73 4.97 0.01
CA VAL A 186 -20.11 4.16 1.07
C VAL A 186 -20.25 2.67 0.76
N ASP A 187 -21.45 2.19 0.43
CA ASP A 187 -21.69 0.78 0.10
C ASP A 187 -20.88 0.31 -1.13
N GLN A 188 -20.59 1.20 -2.08
CA GLN A 188 -19.74 0.88 -3.23
C GLN A 188 -18.26 0.83 -2.83
N LEU A 189 -17.76 1.81 -2.08
CA LEU A 189 -16.36 1.86 -1.65
C LEU A 189 -16.02 0.71 -0.68
N ASP A 190 -16.96 0.33 0.19
CA ASP A 190 -16.85 -0.84 1.06
C ASP A 190 -16.69 -2.14 0.25
N ARG A 191 -17.52 -2.31 -0.79
CA ARG A 191 -17.38 -3.44 -1.73
C ARG A 191 -16.06 -3.38 -2.47
N ASP A 192 -15.59 -2.21 -2.88
CA ASP A 192 -14.32 -2.05 -3.58
C ASP A 192 -13.13 -2.47 -2.69
N VAL A 193 -13.18 -2.20 -1.38
CA VAL A 193 -12.20 -2.71 -0.40
C VAL A 193 -12.22 -4.24 -0.37
N LEU A 194 -13.39 -4.87 -0.28
CA LEU A 194 -13.51 -6.33 -0.31
C LEU A 194 -12.96 -6.92 -1.62
N HIS A 195 -13.30 -6.31 -2.76
CA HIS A 195 -12.81 -6.72 -4.07
C HIS A 195 -11.28 -6.64 -4.15
N TRP A 196 -10.69 -5.57 -3.60
CA TRP A 196 -9.25 -5.42 -3.54
C TRP A 196 -8.58 -6.49 -2.67
N LEU A 197 -9.11 -6.75 -1.47
CA LEU A 197 -8.62 -7.82 -0.58
C LEU A 197 -8.65 -9.19 -1.26
N VAL A 198 -9.77 -9.54 -1.89
CA VAL A 198 -9.93 -10.83 -2.58
C VAL A 198 -8.94 -10.93 -3.75
N LYS A 199 -8.81 -9.88 -4.57
CA LYS A 199 -7.87 -9.85 -5.71
C LYS A 199 -6.42 -9.96 -5.25
N GLY A 200 -6.07 -9.36 -4.11
CA GLY A 200 -4.71 -9.35 -3.57
C GLY A 200 -4.32 -10.59 -2.77
N SER A 201 -5.30 -11.40 -2.36
CA SER A 201 -5.09 -12.60 -1.56
C SER A 201 -4.72 -13.84 -2.39
N ASP A 202 -4.06 -14.82 -1.74
CA ASP A 202 -3.78 -16.16 -2.29
C ASP A 202 -3.06 -16.16 -3.65
N LEU A 203 -1.91 -15.47 -3.71
CA LEU A 203 -1.12 -15.39 -4.93
C LEU A 203 -0.57 -16.77 -5.32
N LEU A 204 -0.92 -17.23 -6.52
CA LEU A 204 -0.36 -18.45 -7.09
C LEU A 204 1.16 -18.31 -7.24
N PRO A 205 1.96 -19.32 -6.85
CA PRO A 205 3.38 -19.34 -7.11
C PRO A 205 3.67 -19.14 -8.59
N TRP A 206 4.62 -18.26 -8.90
CA TRP A 206 5.03 -17.97 -10.28
C TRP A 206 5.61 -19.19 -10.98
N GLN A 207 6.35 -20.01 -10.22
CA GLN A 207 6.83 -21.30 -10.68
C GLN A 207 5.78 -22.37 -10.45
N LYS A 208 5.38 -23.04 -11.52
CA LYS A 208 4.45 -24.17 -11.44
C LYS A 208 5.08 -25.29 -10.64
N ASP A 209 4.43 -25.65 -9.53
CA ASP A 209 4.81 -26.85 -8.77
C ASP A 209 4.68 -28.09 -9.67
N ASN A 210 5.71 -28.95 -9.62
CA ASN A 210 5.65 -30.25 -10.26
C ASN A 210 4.76 -31.20 -9.43
N ARG A 211 3.44 -31.11 -9.64
CA ARG A 211 2.42 -31.94 -8.98
C ARG A 211 2.61 -33.46 -9.18
N PHE A 212 3.42 -33.87 -10.15
CA PHE A 212 3.72 -35.26 -10.45
C PHE A 212 5.24 -35.43 -10.58
N PRO A 213 5.98 -35.41 -9.45
CA PRO A 213 7.40 -35.71 -9.50
C PRO A 213 7.60 -37.12 -10.07
N GLU A 214 8.70 -37.32 -10.78
CA GLU A 214 9.05 -38.63 -11.32
C GLU A 214 9.34 -39.58 -10.14
N VAL A 215 8.37 -40.41 -9.76
CA VAL A 215 8.51 -41.35 -8.65
C VAL A 215 9.11 -42.65 -9.18
N ASN A 216 10.43 -42.77 -9.06
CA ASN A 216 11.15 -44.01 -9.38
C ASN A 216 11.28 -44.91 -8.13
N LEU A 217 10.14 -45.22 -7.52
CA LEU A 217 10.07 -46.17 -6.41
C LEU A 217 9.56 -47.52 -6.91
N PRO A 218 10.15 -48.65 -6.48
CA PRO A 218 9.61 -49.95 -6.81
C PRO A 218 8.18 -50.03 -6.28
N SER A 219 7.23 -50.25 -7.20
CA SER A 219 5.85 -50.55 -6.85
C SER A 219 5.83 -51.68 -5.81
N ARG A 220 5.23 -51.46 -4.65
CA ARG A 220 4.93 -52.54 -3.68
C ARG A 220 3.83 -53.49 -4.20
N GLY A 221 3.50 -53.43 -5.48
CA GLY A 221 2.57 -54.31 -6.18
C GLY A 221 3.04 -55.76 -6.16
N ASN A 222 2.91 -56.39 -4.98
CA ASN A 222 2.74 -57.81 -4.70
C ASN A 222 2.79 -58.15 -3.20
N ARG A 223 2.98 -57.19 -2.25
CA ARG A 223 3.01 -57.55 -0.81
C ARG A 223 1.65 -57.89 -0.20
N TRP A 224 0.54 -57.54 -0.85
CA TRP A 224 -0.83 -57.71 -0.31
C TRP A 224 -1.68 -58.70 -1.10
N LYS A 225 -1.11 -59.49 -2.03
CA LYS A 225 -1.88 -60.47 -2.82
C LYS A 225 -2.03 -61.85 -2.14
N ASN A 226 -1.42 -62.04 -0.96
CA ASN A 226 -1.44 -63.32 -0.23
C ASN A 226 -1.83 -63.16 1.25
N ILE A 227 -2.74 -62.24 1.59
CA ILE A 227 -3.45 -62.23 2.88
C ILE A 227 -4.94 -62.37 2.59
#